data_AF-A0A4Y2WBZ4-F1
#
_entry.id   AF-A0A4Y2WBZ4-F1
#
_cell.length_a   1.000
_cell.length_b   1.000
_cell.length_c   1.000
_cell.angle_alpha   90.00
_cell.angle_beta   90.00
_cell.angle_gamma   90.00
#
_symmetry.space_group_name_H-M   'P 1'
#
loop_
_entity.id
_entity.type
_entity.pdbx_description
1 polymer ?
#
loop_
_entity_poly.entity_id
_entity_poly.type
_entity_poly.pdbx_seq_one_letter_code
_entity_poly.pdbx_strand_id
1 'polypeptide(L)' 'ENAVSKSEVDNINSVMHDVQKYIREVFPDATLQLFGSFCNGFGFKNQSDMDFCLTFGDRDDGKVYYFNELKLF' A
#
# COMPACT_ATOMS: atom_id res chain seq x y z
N GLU A 1 -16.51 18.56 8.79
CA GLU A 1 -15.48 17.78 9.51
C GLU A 1 -14.71 16.95 8.48
N ASN A 2 -13.44 17.30 8.24
CA ASN A 2 -12.62 16.81 7.12
C ASN A 2 -11.81 15.55 7.44
N ALA A 3 -11.99 14.98 8.63
CA ALA A 3 -11.29 13.77 9.07
C ALA A 3 -11.72 12.55 8.24
N VAL A 4 -10.75 11.72 7.83
CA VAL A 4 -10.99 10.44 7.15
C VAL A 4 -12.02 9.62 7.92
N SER A 5 -13.01 9.09 7.21
CA SER A 5 -14.06 8.28 7.84
C SER A 5 -13.54 6.88 8.24
N LYS A 6 -14.16 6.24 9.23
CA LYS A 6 -13.80 4.87 9.61
C LYS A 6 -13.91 3.89 8.44
N SER A 7 -14.96 4.00 7.63
CA SER A 7 -15.15 3.19 6.43
C SER A 7 -14.04 3.39 5.39
N GLU A 8 -13.50 4.61 5.28
CA GLU A 8 -12.42 4.92 4.36
C GLU A 8 -11.10 4.33 4.84
N VAL A 9 -10.83 4.37 6.15
CA VAL A 9 -9.70 3.63 6.77
C VAL A 9 -9.84 2.12 6.54
N ASP A 10 -11.03 1.56 6.72
CA ASP A 10 -11.28 0.13 6.51
C ASP A 10 -11.04 -0.28 5.04
N ASN A 11 -11.50 0.54 4.09
CA ASN A 11 -11.23 0.33 2.67
C ASN A 11 -9.74 0.39 2.34
N ILE A 12 -9.03 1.38 2.89
CA ILE A 12 -7.58 1.53 2.71
C ILE A 12 -6.85 0.29 3.22
N ASN A 13 -7.21 -0.19 4.41
CA ASN A 13 -6.62 -1.40 4.98
C ASN A 13 -6.90 -2.64 4.13
N SER A 14 -8.10 -2.75 3.54
CA SER A 14 -8.45 -3.86 2.63
C SER A 14 -7.58 -3.83 1.37
N VAL A 15 -7.41 -2.66 0.74
CA VAL A 15 -6.56 -2.52 -0.44
C VAL A 15 -5.12 -2.88 -0.11
N MET A 16 -4.58 -2.37 1.00
CA MET A 16 -3.21 -2.68 1.45
C MET A 16 -2.99 -4.17 1.70
N HIS A 17 -3.97 -4.83 2.32
CA HIS A 17 -3.93 -6.27 2.55
C HIS A 17 -3.83 -7.03 1.22
N ASP A 18 -4.65 -6.67 0.23
CA ASP A 18 -4.73 -7.40 -1.03
C ASP A 18 -3.53 -7.11 -1.94
N VAL A 19 -3.02 -5.87 -1.96
CA VAL A 19 -1.73 -5.53 -2.60
C VAL A 19 -0.61 -6.36 -2.00
N GLN A 20 -0.49 -6.38 -0.66
CA GLN A 20 0.57 -7.14 0.01
C GLN A 20 0.47 -8.63 -0.26
N LYS A 21 -0.76 -9.18 -0.26
CA LYS A 21 -0.99 -10.59 -0.58
C LYS A 21 -0.52 -10.92 -2.00
N TYR A 22 -0.91 -10.13 -2.99
CA TYR A 22 -0.52 -10.34 -4.39
C TYR A 22 1.00 -10.25 -4.58
N ILE A 23 1.65 -9.24 -4.01
CA ILE A 23 3.11 -9.08 -4.13
C ILE A 23 3.83 -10.26 -3.47
N ARG A 24 3.33 -10.78 -2.34
CA ARG A 24 3.92 -11.91 -1.63
C ARG A 24 3.84 -13.25 -2.36
N GLU A 25 2.97 -13.39 -3.37
CA GLU A 25 2.98 -14.57 -4.25
C GLU A 25 4.29 -14.65 -5.06
N VAL A 26 4.89 -13.51 -5.38
CA VAL A 26 6.17 -13.42 -6.10
C VAL A 26 7.33 -13.18 -5.13
N PHE A 27 7.08 -12.41 -4.06
CA PHE A 27 8.09 -11.93 -3.12
C PHE A 27 7.66 -12.16 -1.66
N PRO A 28 7.86 -13.38 -1.12
CA PRO A 28 7.31 -13.77 0.19
C PRO A 28 7.74 -12.88 1.38
N ASP A 29 8.91 -12.26 1.28
CA ASP A 29 9.51 -11.32 2.25
C ASP A 29 9.10 -9.86 2.04
N ALA A 30 8.27 -9.56 1.04
CA ALA A 30 7.79 -8.21 0.80
C ALA A 30 6.94 -7.69 1.97
N THR A 31 7.12 -6.42 2.32
CA THR A 31 6.35 -5.71 3.33
C THR A 31 5.81 -4.42 2.75
N LEU A 32 4.53 -4.16 2.99
CA LEU A 32 3.85 -2.95 2.54
C LEU A 32 3.53 -2.08 3.76
N GLN A 33 3.95 -0.83 3.72
CA GLN A 33 3.70 0.15 4.79
C GLN A 33 3.00 1.37 4.21
N LEU A 34 1.94 1.81 4.86
CA LEU A 34 1.25 3.05 4.51
C LEU A 34 2.12 4.25 4.90
N PHE A 35 2.20 5.22 4.01
CA PHE A 35 2.88 6.49 4.24
C PHE A 35 1.98 7.66 3.84
N GLY A 36 2.46 8.88 4.08
CA GLY A 36 1.80 10.09 3.61
C GLY A 36 0.61 10.55 4.47
N SER A 37 -0.27 11.31 3.83
CA SER A 37 -1.36 12.06 4.48
C SER A 37 -2.36 11.19 5.23
N PHE A 38 -2.46 9.91 4.88
CA PHE A 38 -3.34 8.95 5.56
C PHE A 38 -2.78 8.44 6.90
N CYS A 39 -1.46 8.53 7.13
CA CYS A 39 -0.84 8.13 8.41
C CYS A 39 -0.78 9.26 9.45
N ASN A 40 -0.80 10.52 9.03
CA ASN A 40 -0.59 11.67 9.92
C ASN A 40 -1.89 12.38 10.34
N GLY A 41 -3.06 11.87 9.93
CA GLY A 41 -4.36 12.44 10.29
C GLY A 41 -4.74 13.71 9.52
N PHE A 42 -3.99 14.08 8.48
CA PHE A 42 -4.31 15.21 7.60
C PHE A 42 -4.91 14.80 6.25
N GLY A 43 -5.17 13.50 6.03
CA GLY A 43 -5.85 13.00 4.84
C GLY A 43 -7.21 13.68 4.67
N PHE A 44 -7.40 14.34 3.54
CA PHE A 44 -8.68 14.95 3.19
C PHE A 44 -9.55 13.90 2.50
N LYS A 45 -10.79 13.71 3.00
CA LYS A 45 -11.77 12.79 2.41
C LYS A 45 -11.80 12.90 0.89
N ASN A 46 -11.69 11.76 0.20
CA ASN A 46 -11.84 11.65 -1.27
C ASN A 46 -10.88 12.52 -2.12
N GLN A 47 -9.78 13.05 -1.56
CA GLN A 47 -8.90 13.98 -2.28
C GLN A 47 -7.40 13.67 -2.14
N SER A 48 -7.00 12.68 -1.34
CA SER A 48 -5.61 12.28 -1.22
C SER A 48 -5.31 10.98 -1.96
N ASP A 49 -4.22 10.99 -2.73
CA ASP A 49 -3.64 9.78 -3.31
C ASP A 49 -3.08 8.87 -2.19
N MET A 50 -3.16 7.56 -2.38
CA MET A 50 -2.65 6.57 -1.44
C MET A 50 -1.17 6.28 -1.71
N ASP A 51 -0.30 6.80 -0.86
CA ASP A 51 1.13 6.50 -0.89
C ASP A 51 1.47 5.28 -0.02
N PHE A 52 2.09 4.27 -0.61
CA PHE A 52 2.62 3.11 0.12
C PHE A 52 4.10 2.86 -0.20
N CYS A 53 4.85 2.50 0.83
CA CYS A 53 6.22 2.03 0.71
C CYS A 53 6.22 0.51 0.61
N LEU A 54 6.85 -0.01 -0.43
CA LEU A 54 7.08 -1.44 -0.62
C LEU A 54 8.55 -1.72 -0.35
N THR A 55 8.82 -2.54 0.65
CA THR A 55 10.16 -3.04 0.95
C THR A 55 10.23 -4.53 0.67
N PHE A 56 11.35 -4.97 0.11
CA PHE A 56 11.74 -6.38 0.07
C PHE A 56 12.77 -6.56 1.20
N GLY A 57 12.97 -7.78 1.70
CA GLY A 57 13.93 -8.04 2.78
C GLY A 57 15.38 -7.72 2.37
N ASP A 58 16.36 -8.36 3.01
CA ASP A 58 17.78 -8.22 2.63
C ASP A 58 18.05 -8.85 1.25
N ARG A 59 17.60 -8.16 0.19
CA ARG A 59 17.85 -8.47 -1.20
C ARG A 59 18.80 -7.42 -1.74
N ASP A 60 20.08 -7.72 -1.61
CA ASP A 60 21.16 -6.94 -2.20
C ASP A 60 21.52 -7.44 -3.62
N ASP A 61 20.56 -8.07 -4.31
CA ASP A 61 20.79 -8.66 -5.64
C ASP A 61 20.71 -7.65 -6.79
N GLY A 62 20.30 -6.41 -6.49
CA GLY A 62 20.18 -5.32 -7.46
C GLY A 62 19.19 -5.60 -8.59
N LYS A 63 18.31 -6.61 -8.45
CA LYS A 63 17.41 -7.00 -9.52
C LYS A 63 16.16 -6.13 -9.56
N VAL A 64 15.88 -5.61 -10.73
CA VAL A 64 14.59 -4.99 -11.04
C VAL A 64 13.61 -6.10 -11.43
N TYR A 65 12.48 -6.12 -10.75
CA TYR A 65 11.38 -7.01 -11.06
C TYR A 65 10.23 -6.20 -11.65
N TYR A 66 9.76 -6.61 -12.83
CA TYR A 66 8.65 -5.96 -13.51
C TYR A 66 7.37 -6.73 -13.24
N PHE A 67 6.32 -5.98 -12.91
CA PHE A 67 4.96 -6.49 -12.90
C PHE A 67 4.25 -5.99 -14.14
N ASN A 68 3.62 -6.89 -14.90
CA ASN A 68 2.88 -6.52 -16.11
C ASN A 68 1.60 -5.74 -15.78
N GLU A 69 0.92 -6.09 -14.68
CA GLU A 69 -0.28 -5.41 -14.23
C GLU A 69 -0.50 -5.73 -12.74
N LEU A 70 -0.79 -4.70 -11.94
CA LEU A 70 -1.33 -4.87 -10.60
C LEU A 70 -2.84 -4.65 -10.69
N LYS A 71 -3.60 -5.74 -10.82
CA LYS A 71 -5.07 -5.65 -10.82
C LYS A 71 -5.56 -5.58 -9.38
N LEU A 72 -5.91 -4.38 -8.96
CA LEU A 72 -6.72 -4.16 -7.77
C LEU A 72 -8.18 -4.09 -8.26
N PHE A 73 -8.92 -5.15 -7.95
CA PHE A 73 -10.36 -5.40 -8.21
C PHE A 73 -10.97 -4.75 -9.45
#